data_AF-A0A821LIT6-F1
#
_entry.id   AF-A0A821LIT6-F1
#
_cell.length_a   1.000
_cell.length_b   1.000
_cell.length_c   1.000
_cell.angle_alpha   90.00
_cell.angle_beta   90.00
_cell.angle_gamma   90.00
#
_symmetry.space_group_name_H-M   'P 1'
#
loop_
_entity.id
_entity.type
_entity.pdbx_description
1 polymer ?
#
loop_
_entity_poly.entity_id
_entity_poly.type
_entity_poly.pdbx_seq_one_letter_code
_entity_poly.pdbx_strand_id
1 'polypeptide(L)' 'MTRECSEEDNVDQLTLAFKTLAGDQPFITAEALKRELPIEQAEWCLRRMKPYVGPGAIPGAYDYKIFSAALYGESDL' A
#
# COMPACT_ATOMS: atom_id res chain seq x y z
N MET A 1 16.20 3.91 25.75
CA MET A 1 15.13 3.17 25.04
C MET A 1 15.56 3.04 23.59
N THR A 2 16.23 1.93 23.28
CA THR A 2 16.52 1.49 21.91
C THR A 2 15.19 1.21 21.22
N ARG A 3 14.80 2.06 20.27
CA ARG A 3 13.58 1.89 19.47
C ARG A 3 13.81 0.76 18.48
N GLU A 4 13.64 -0.47 18.95
CA GLU A 4 13.32 -1.61 18.10
C GLU A 4 11.82 -1.52 17.77
N CYS A 5 11.43 -0.54 16.94
CA CYS A 5 10.18 -0.64 16.19
C CYS A 5 10.51 -1.59 15.04
N SER A 6 10.25 -2.88 15.24
CA SER A 6 10.44 -3.95 14.25
C SER A 6 9.84 -3.53 12.90
N GLU A 7 10.42 -3.97 11.77
CA GLU A 7 9.93 -3.60 10.43
C GLU A 7 8.42 -3.84 10.23
N GLU A 8 7.85 -4.80 10.96
CA GLU A 8 6.42 -5.10 11.02
C GLU A 8 5.57 -3.89 11.49
N ASP A 9 6.05 -3.12 12.47
CA ASP A 9 5.39 -1.90 12.95
C ASP A 9 5.35 -0.82 11.83
N ASN A 10 6.36 -0.80 10.96
CA ASN A 10 6.38 0.10 9.80
C ASN A 10 5.40 -0.34 8.69
N VAL A 11 5.27 -1.66 8.46
CA VAL A 11 4.30 -2.22 7.51
C VAL A 11 2.88 -1.86 7.93
N ASP A 12 2.54 -2.05 9.21
CA ASP A 12 1.21 -1.73 9.72
C ASP A 12 0.91 -0.23 9.64
N GLN A 13 1.87 0.63 10.00
CA GLN A 13 1.72 2.09 9.85
C GLN A 13 1.51 2.50 8.39
N LEU A 14 2.28 1.95 7.45
CA LEU A 14 2.14 2.23 6.02
C LEU A 14 0.78 1.73 5.50
N THR A 15 0.38 0.54 5.93
CA THR A 15 -0.91 -0.08 5.60
C THR A 15 -2.07 0.77 6.12
N LEU A 16 -1.96 1.29 7.34
CA LEU A 16 -2.96 2.18 7.94
C LEU A 16 -3.06 3.50 7.17
N ALA A 17 -1.91 4.09 6.80
CA ALA A 17 -1.87 5.31 6.01
C ALA A 17 -2.59 5.10 4.67
N PHE A 18 -2.24 4.06 3.90
CA PHE A 18 -2.92 3.74 2.64
C PHE A 18 -4.41 3.44 2.83
N LYS A 19 -4.79 2.77 3.92
CA LYS A 19 -6.20 2.52 4.25
C LYS A 19 -6.97 3.84 4.45
N THR A 20 -6.38 4.81 5.12
CA THR A 20 -6.96 6.15 5.29
C THR A 20 -7.10 6.87 3.94
N LEU A 21 -6.06 6.83 3.09
CA LEU A 21 -6.12 7.42 1.73
C LEU A 21 -7.19 6.74 0.85
N ALA A 22 -7.41 5.45 1.05
CA ALA A 22 -8.44 4.67 0.36
C ALA A 22 -9.85 4.81 0.95
N GLY A 23 -10.05 5.61 2.00
CA GLY A 23 -11.37 5.79 2.61
C GLY A 23 -11.88 4.55 3.34
N ASP A 24 -11.00 3.89 4.09
CA ASP A 24 -11.28 2.64 4.84
C ASP A 24 -11.50 1.39 3.98
N GLN A 25 -11.26 1.49 2.67
CA GLN A 25 -11.42 0.36 1.77
C GLN A 25 -10.27 -0.67 1.88
N PRO A 26 -10.53 -1.96 1.60
CA PRO A 26 -9.51 -3.00 1.59
C PRO A 26 -8.57 -2.92 0.37
N PHE A 27 -8.85 -2.02 -0.58
CA PHE A 27 -8.07 -1.76 -1.78
C PHE A 27 -7.98 -0.26 -2.04
N ILE A 28 -7.00 0.16 -2.83
CA ILE A 28 -6.85 1.55 -3.28
C ILE A 28 -6.97 1.63 -4.80
N THR A 29 -7.55 2.71 -5.33
CA THR A 29 -7.62 2.92 -6.78
C THR A 29 -6.49 3.80 -7.28
N ALA A 30 -6.14 3.67 -8.57
CA ALA A 30 -5.16 4.56 -9.20
C ALA A 30 -5.55 6.04 -9.09
N GLU A 31 -6.85 6.34 -9.11
CA GLU A 31 -7.37 7.69 -8.95
C GLU A 31 -7.15 8.22 -7.53
N ALA A 32 -7.40 7.40 -6.50
CA ALA A 32 -7.14 7.76 -5.12
C ALA A 32 -5.64 8.02 -4.87
N LEU A 33 -4.77 7.15 -5.37
CA LEU A 33 -3.31 7.34 -5.31
C LEU A 33 -2.87 8.66 -5.93
N LYS A 34 -3.32 8.95 -7.16
CA LYS A 34 -2.94 10.18 -7.89
C LYS A 34 -3.51 11.46 -7.28
N ARG A 35 -4.59 11.35 -6.51
CA ARG A 35 -5.23 12.47 -5.82
C ARG A 35 -4.56 12.80 -4.49
N GLU A 36 -4.15 11.77 -3.75
CA GLU A 36 -3.60 11.91 -2.40
C GLU A 36 -2.06 12.06 -2.40
N LEU A 37 -1.37 11.42 -3.36
CA LEU A 37 0.08 11.45 -3.49
C LEU A 37 0.51 12.21 -4.75
N PRO A 38 1.72 12.79 -4.75
CA PRO A 38 2.30 13.34 -5.98
C PRO A 38 2.37 12.26 -7.06
N ILE A 39 2.16 12.68 -8.32
CA ILE A 39 2.02 11.80 -9.49
C ILE A 39 3.19 10.81 -9.59
N GLU A 40 4.41 11.25 -9.29
CA GLU A 40 5.60 10.40 -9.31
C GLU A 40 5.50 9.21 -8.34
N GLN A 41 5.01 9.44 -7.12
CA GLN A 41 4.80 8.38 -6.12
C GLN A 41 3.62 7.48 -6.49
N ALA A 42 2.53 8.07 -7.01
CA ALA A 42 1.39 7.31 -7.49
C ALA A 42 1.77 6.39 -8.65
N GLU A 43 2.53 6.87 -9.63
CA GLU A 43 3.03 6.05 -10.74
C GLU A 43 3.97 4.94 -10.26
N TRP A 44 4.86 5.27 -9.32
CA TRP A 44 5.75 4.27 -8.73
C TRP A 44 4.96 3.19 -7.97
N CYS A 45 3.96 3.57 -7.17
CA CYS A 45 3.06 2.63 -6.50
C CYS A 45 2.33 1.77 -7.53
N LEU A 46 1.77 2.34 -8.59
CA LEU A 46 1.04 1.59 -9.63
C LEU A 46 1.93 0.60 -10.40
N ARG A 47 3.22 0.89 -10.56
CA ARG A 47 4.17 -0.03 -11.22
C ARG A 47 4.53 -1.24 -10.38
N ARG A 48 4.52 -1.11 -9.04
CA ARG A 48 4.85 -2.20 -8.11
C ARG A 48 3.63 -2.86 -7.45
N MET A 49 2.49 -2.17 -7.37
CA MET A 49 1.29 -2.70 -6.75
C MET A 49 0.68 -3.80 -7.62
N LYS A 50 0.23 -4.85 -6.95
CA LYS A 50 -0.55 -5.91 -7.58
C LYS A 50 -2.03 -5.53 -7.62
N PRO A 51 -2.76 -5.96 -8.67
CA PRO A 51 -4.21 -5.77 -8.70
C PRO A 51 -4.85 -6.52 -7.52
N TYR A 52 -5.84 -5.90 -6.90
CA TYR A 52 -6.59 -6.51 -5.80
C TYR A 52 -7.41 -7.69 -6.33
N VAL A 53 -7.21 -8.87 -5.73
CA VAL A 53 -7.89 -10.12 -6.11
C VAL A 53 -8.70 -10.64 -4.92
N GLY A 54 -9.85 -10.00 -4.68
CA GLY A 54 -10.76 -10.36 -3.60
C GLY A 54 -12.23 -10.16 -3.98
N PRO A 55 -13.17 -10.60 -3.12
CA PRO A 55 -14.59 -10.33 -3.32
C PRO A 55 -14.83 -8.80 -3.35
N GLY A 56 -15.36 -8.29 -4.47
CA GLY A 56 -15.52 -6.85 -4.70
C GLY A 56 -14.33 -6.18 -5.40
N ALA A 57 -13.38 -6.95 -5.94
CA ALA A 57 -12.34 -6.43 -6.82
C ALA A 57 -12.95 -5.74 -8.06
N ILE A 58 -12.68 -4.45 -8.19
CA ILE A 58 -13.05 -3.64 -9.35
C ILE A 58 -11.83 -3.45 -10.27
N PRO A 59 -12.03 -3.25 -11.58
CA PRO A 59 -10.93 -2.89 -12.48
C PRO A 59 -10.26 -1.60 -11.97
N GLY A 60 -8.94 -1.64 -11.79
CA GLY A 60 -8.16 -0.53 -11.26
C GLY A 60 -8.06 -0.46 -9.72
N ALA A 61 -8.50 -1.51 -9.01
CA ALA A 61 -8.19 -1.70 -7.59
C ALA A 61 -6.82 -2.37 -7.41
N TYR A 62 -6.05 -1.86 -6.44
CA TYR A 62 -4.70 -2.30 -6.10
C TYR A 62 -4.61 -2.66 -4.63
N ASP A 63 -3.78 -3.66 -4.33
CA ASP A 63 -3.60 -4.18 -2.98
C ASP A 63 -2.40 -3.51 -2.29
N TYR A 64 -2.69 -2.58 -1.39
CA TYR A 64 -1.66 -1.87 -0.64
C TYR A 64 -1.05 -2.72 0.47
N LYS A 65 -1.73 -3.79 0.94
CA LYS A 65 -1.20 -4.71 1.96
C LYS A 65 -0.13 -5.61 1.38
N ILE A 66 -0.38 -6.17 0.21
CA ILE A 66 0.64 -6.96 -0.50
C ILE A 66 1.81 -6.07 -0.90
N PHE A 67 1.55 -4.81 -1.26
CA PHE A 67 2.59 -3.86 -1.59
C PHE A 67 3.47 -3.48 -0.38
N SER A 68 2.86 -3.12 0.75
CA SER A 68 3.60 -2.80 1.98
C SER A 68 4.40 -4.02 2.47
N ALA A 69 3.79 -5.22 2.45
CA ALA A 69 4.49 -6.45 2.77
C ALA A 69 5.62 -6.77 1.80
N ALA A 70 5.48 -6.51 0.49
CA ALA A 70 6.55 -6.71 -0.48
C ALA A 70 7.70 -5.72 -0.29
N LEU A 71 7.40 -4.46 0.05
CA LEU A 71 8.40 -3.42 0.23
C LEU A 71 9.36 -3.71 1.39
N TYR A 72 8.83 -4.28 2.48
CA TYR A 72 9.60 -4.63 3.67
C TYR A 72 9.99 -6.11 3.71
N GLY A 73 9.28 -6.98 2.98
CA GLY A 73 9.59 -8.41 2.85
C GLY A 73 10.75 -8.71 1.90
N GLU A 74 11.16 -7.76 1.06
CA GLU A 74 12.42 -7.83 0.31
C GLU A 74 13.66 -7.43 1.15
N SER A 75 13.51 -7.15 2.46
CA SER A 75 14.66 -6.85 3.35
C SER A 75 15.36 -8.09 3.93
N ASP A 76 14.85 -9.32 3.69
CA ASP A 76 15.39 -10.56 4.28
C ASP A 76 15.76 -11.64 3.22
N LEU A 77 16.48 -11.27 2.16
CA LEU A 77 17.23 -12.27 1.37
C LEU A 77 18.52 -11.73 0.75
#